data_AF-A0A329ITB5-F1
#
_entry.id   AF-A0A329ITB5-F1
#
_cell.length_a   1.000
_cell.length_b   1.000
_cell.length_c   1.000
_cell.angle_alpha   90.00
_cell.angle_beta   90.00
_cell.angle_gamma   90.00
#
_symmetry.space_group_name_H-M   'P 1'
#
loop_
_entity.id
_entity.type
_entity.pdbx_description
1 polymer ?
#
loop_
_entity_poly.entity_id
_entity_poly.type
_entity_poly.pdbx_seq_one_letter_code
_entity_poly.pdbx_strand_id
1 'polypeptide(L)'
;MFVPLEGPEYPTNSFRYGERLVRFTYRVDTQTSAVGGVDIDAKLQNGEGEERIYTLRGNWPSKEEALKAAQDWTAKYFNRS
;
A
#
# COMPACT_ATOMS: atom_id res chain seq x y z
N MET A 1 -6.24 11.47 -4.08
CA MET A 1 -4.77 11.39 -3.96
C MET A 1 -4.41 10.75 -2.62
N PHE A 2 -3.28 10.06 -2.52
CA PHE A 2 -2.82 9.49 -1.24
C PHE A 2 -2.12 10.57 -0.42
N VAL A 3 -2.50 10.68 0.85
CA VAL A 3 -1.86 11.56 1.83
C VAL A 3 -1.17 10.69 2.86
N PRO A 4 0.15 10.83 3.10
CA PRO A 4 0.83 10.07 4.13
C PRO A 4 0.21 10.40 5.50
N LEU A 5 0.11 9.38 6.36
CA LEU A 5 -0.31 9.56 7.74
C LEU A 5 0.94 9.67 8.60
N GLU A 6 0.98 10.70 9.43
CA GLU A 6 2.03 10.94 10.40
C GLU A 6 1.45 10.81 11.80
N GLY A 7 2.23 10.27 12.73
CA GLY A 7 1.82 10.08 14.12
C GLY A 7 2.29 8.73 14.68
N PRO A 8 2.47 8.63 16.00
CA PRO A 8 2.92 7.40 16.67
C PRO A 8 1.91 6.24 16.53
N GLU A 9 0.65 6.52 16.25
CA GLU A 9 -0.41 5.54 16.06
C GLU A 9 -0.45 4.92 14.66
N TYR A 10 0.26 5.50 13.69
CA TYR A 10 0.28 5.03 12.31
C TYR A 10 1.64 4.45 11.93
N PRO A 11 1.70 3.23 11.38
CA PRO A 11 2.92 2.72 10.74
C PRO A 11 3.41 3.68 9.65
N THR A 12 4.72 3.80 9.46
CA THR A 12 5.38 4.76 8.54
C THR A 12 5.02 4.59 7.06
N ASN A 13 4.33 3.52 6.69
CA ASN A 13 3.86 3.19 5.36
C ASN A 13 2.33 3.29 5.22
N SER A 14 1.68 4.05 6.11
CA SER A 14 0.24 4.27 6.13
C SER A 14 -0.14 5.55 5.39
N PHE A 15 -1.23 5.47 4.65
CA PHE A 15 -1.74 6.54 3.81
C PHE A 15 -3.27 6.62 3.93
N ARG A 16 -3.80 7.81 3.64
CA ARG A 16 -5.22 8.06 3.51
C ARG A 16 -5.57 8.36 2.06
N TYR A 17 -6.66 7.77 1.58
CA TYR A 17 -7.25 8.04 0.27
C TYR A 17 -8.76 8.30 0.44
N GLY A 18 -9.15 9.58 0.40
CA GLY A 18 -10.49 9.98 0.82
C GLY A 18 -10.72 9.64 2.29
N GLU A 19 -11.77 8.87 2.58
CA GLU A 19 -12.09 8.36 3.92
C GLU A 19 -11.46 6.99 4.23
N ARG A 20 -10.74 6.38 3.27
CA ARG A 20 -10.15 5.04 3.42
C ARG A 20 -8.71 5.14 3.92
N LEU A 21 -8.37 4.32 4.92
CA LEU A 21 -6.99 4.14 5.39
C LEU A 21 -6.38 2.89 4.74
N VAL A 22 -5.15 3.02 4.26
CA VAL A 22 -4.43 1.95 3.56
C VAL A 22 -2.95 1.96 3.95
N ARG A 23 -2.33 0.79 3.93
CA ARG A 23 -0.90 0.60 4.17
C ARG A 23 -0.26 -0.16 3.01
N PHE A 24 0.96 0.25 2.64
CA PHE A 24 1.74 -0.36 1.57
C PHE A 24 3.01 -1.02 2.11
N THR A 25 3.08 -2.35 2.09
CA THR A 25 4.22 -3.09 2.64
C THR A 25 5.04 -3.73 1.53
N TYR A 26 6.30 -3.30 1.38
CA TYR A 26 7.20 -3.80 0.33
C TYR A 26 7.70 -5.21 0.64
N ARG A 27 7.69 -6.07 -0.37
CA ARG A 27 8.35 -7.36 -0.37
C ARG A 27 9.57 -7.29 -1.29
N VAL A 28 10.75 -7.37 -0.70
CA VAL A 28 12.02 -7.38 -1.44
C VAL A 28 12.32 -8.81 -1.87
N ASP A 29 12.63 -8.98 -3.15
CA ASP A 29 13.17 -10.24 -3.65
C ASP A 29 14.67 -10.27 -3.34
N THR A 30 15.07 -11.18 -2.46
CA THR A 30 16.45 -11.28 -1.95
C THR A 30 17.45 -11.69 -3.03
N GLN A 31 16.99 -12.27 -4.16
CA GLN A 31 17.87 -12.68 -5.25
C GLN A 31 18.22 -11.53 -6.19
N THR A 32 17.33 -10.56 -6.35
CA THR A 32 17.49 -9.46 -7.31
C THR A 32 17.70 -8.11 -6.65
N SER A 33 17.60 -8.03 -5.31
CA SER A 33 17.61 -6.76 -4.56
C SER A 33 16.58 -5.73 -5.04
N ALA A 34 15.58 -6.20 -5.79
CA ALA A 34 14.48 -5.40 -6.32
C ALA A 34 13.23 -5.58 -5.44
N VAL A 35 12.28 -4.67 -5.57
CA VAL A 35 10.97 -4.87 -4.95
C VAL A 35 10.19 -5.86 -5.83
N GLY A 36 9.96 -7.06 -5.29
CA GLY A 36 9.23 -8.16 -5.93
C GLY A 36 7.70 -8.08 -5.74
N GLY A 37 7.25 -7.29 -4.76
CA GLY A 37 5.84 -7.13 -4.45
C GLY A 37 5.54 -5.98 -3.49
N VAL A 38 4.29 -5.54 -3.48
CA VAL A 38 3.74 -4.62 -2.49
C VAL A 38 2.42 -5.19 -1.99
N ASP A 39 2.35 -5.49 -0.70
CA ASP A 39 1.09 -5.80 -0.04
C ASP A 39 0.32 -4.51 0.22
N ILE A 40 -0.97 -4.56 -0.06
CA ILE A 40 -1.90 -3.45 0.08
C ILE A 40 -2.93 -3.88 1.11
N ASP A 41 -2.80 -3.33 2.31
CA ASP A 41 -3.68 -3.63 3.44
C ASP A 41 -4.61 -2.42 3.68
N ALA A 42 -5.92 -2.62 3.78
CA ALA A 42 -6.88 -1.56 4.04
C ALA A 42 -7.54 -1.76 5.40
N LYS A 43 -7.88 -0.67 6.09
CA LYS A 43 -8.61 -0.76 7.37
C LYS A 43 -10.03 -1.28 7.13
N LEU A 44 -10.46 -2.22 7.97
CA LEU A 44 -11.83 -2.75 7.93
C LEU A 44 -12.84 -1.65 8.29
N GLN A 45 -14.07 -1.73 7.74
CA GLN A 45 -15.12 -0.74 7.97
C GLN A 45 -15.56 -0.64 9.43
N ASN A 46 -15.47 -1.75 10.20
CA ASN A 46 -15.72 -1.77 11.64
C ASN A 46 -14.59 -1.12 12.46
N GLY A 47 -13.49 -0.75 11.81
CA GLY A 47 -12.34 -0.11 12.42
C GLY A 47 -11.41 -1.05 13.20
N GLU A 48 -11.75 -2.34 13.32
CA GLU A 48 -11.02 -3.33 14.12
C GLU A 48 -10.04 -4.13 13.25
N GLY A 49 -8.97 -3.44 12.83
CA GLY A 49 -7.84 -4.07 12.16
C GLY A 49 -7.72 -3.75 10.67
N GLU A 50 -6.76 -4.42 10.04
CA GLU A 50 -6.41 -4.26 8.64
C GLU A 50 -6.60 -5.60 7.92
N GLU A 51 -7.19 -5.55 6.73
CA GLU A 51 -7.30 -6.69 5.84
C GLU A 51 -6.45 -6.45 4.61
N ARG A 52 -5.71 -7.48 4.20
CA ARG A 52 -5.00 -7.45 2.92
C ARG A 52 -6.00 -7.54 1.78
N ILE A 53 -6.13 -6.47 1.01
CA ILE A 53 -7.00 -6.44 -0.17
C ILE A 53 -6.29 -6.95 -1.42
N TYR A 54 -4.96 -6.82 -1.49
CA TYR A 54 -4.19 -7.28 -2.64
C TYR A 54 -2.69 -7.38 -2.36
N THR A 55 -1.99 -8.21 -3.15
CA THR A 55 -0.52 -8.17 -3.27
C THR A 55 -0.19 -7.89 -4.73
N LEU A 56 0.28 -6.67 -5.02
CA LEU A 56 0.74 -6.31 -6.34
C LEU A 56 2.15 -6.89 -6.53
N ARG A 57 2.34 -7.75 -7.52
CA ARG A 57 3.66 -8.30 -7.87
C ARG A 57 4.26 -7.52 -9.03
N GLY A 58 5.57 -7.32 -8.99
CA GLY A 58 6.33 -6.60 -10.00
C GLY A 58 7.82 -6.76 -9.76
N ASN A 59 8.63 -6.26 -10.69
CA ASN A 59 10.08 -6.19 -10.52
C ASN A 59 10.47 -4.71 -10.60
N TRP A 60 10.36 -4.00 -9.47
CA TRP A 60 10.62 -2.56 -9.45
C TRP A 60 12.04 -2.28 -8.94
N PRO A 61 12.79 -1.40 -9.63
CA PRO A 61 14.15 -1.04 -9.26
C PRO A 61 14.23 -0.16 -8.00
N SER A 62 13.11 0.46 -7.58
CA SER A 62 13.06 1.34 -6.41
C SER A 62 11.76 1.19 -5.61
N LYS A 63 11.78 1.63 -4.34
CA LYS A 63 10.59 1.66 -3.49
C LYS A 63 9.59 2.70 -3.99
N GLU A 64 10.08 3.81 -4.53
CA GLU A 64 9.27 4.90 -5.08
C GLU A 64 8.43 4.43 -6.27
N GLU A 65 9.03 3.67 -7.19
CA GLU A 65 8.31 3.09 -8.32
C GLU A 65 7.28 2.05 -7.89
N ALA A 66 7.66 1.17 -6.96
CA ALA A 66 6.75 0.18 -6.40
C ALA A 66 5.56 0.84 -5.68
N LEU A 67 5.82 1.91 -4.91
CA LEU A 67 4.80 2.68 -4.21
C LEU A 67 3.85 3.33 -5.19
N LYS A 68 4.38 3.98 -6.23
CA LYS A 68 3.56 4.62 -7.26
C LYS A 68 2.65 3.59 -7.94
N ALA A 69 3.19 2.43 -8.32
CA ALA A 69 2.41 1.37 -8.94
C ALA A 69 1.30 0.83 -8.02
N ALA A 70 1.61 0.63 -6.74
CA ALA A 70 0.65 0.19 -5.74
C ALA A 70 -0.45 1.25 -5.51
N GLN A 71 -0.08 2.52 -5.38
CA GLN A 71 -1.03 3.64 -5.25
C GLN A 71 -1.94 3.78 -6.47
N ASP A 72 -1.39 3.70 -7.68
CA ASP A 72 -2.18 3.76 -8.94
C ASP A 72 -3.19 2.61 -9.01
N TRP A 73 -2.78 1.40 -8.60
CA TRP A 73 -3.69 0.25 -8.52
C TRP A 73 -4.79 0.46 -7.47
N THR A 74 -4.42 0.87 -6.25
CA THR A 74 -5.36 1.09 -5.14
C THR A 74 -6.37 2.18 -5.46
N ALA A 75 -5.95 3.28 -6.08
CA ALA A 75 -6.87 4.33 -6.51
C ALA A 75 -7.92 3.81 -7.50
N LYS A 76 -7.51 2.97 -8.47
CA LYS A 76 -8.44 2.34 -9.42
C LYS A 76 -9.40 1.38 -8.71
N TYR A 77 -8.91 0.61 -7.74
CA TYR A 77 -9.74 -0.31 -6.95
C TYR A 77 -10.79 0.45 -6.12
N PHE A 78 -10.36 1.48 -5.39
CA PHE A 78 -11.24 2.29 -4.55
C PHE A 78 -12.24 3.14 -5.34
N ASN A 79 -11.88 3.64 -6.52
CA ASN A 79 -12.82 4.41 -7.35
C ASN A 79 -13.85 3.53 -8.07
N ARG A 80 -13.64 2.20 -8.14
CA ARG A 80 -14.57 1.24 -8.74
C ARG A 80 -15.50 0.55 -7.75
N SER A 81 -15.24 0.70 -6.44
CA SER A 81 -15.94 0.04 -5.33
C SER A 81 -16.79 1.02 -4.56
#